data_AF-A0A2V4W7F9-F1
#
_entry.id   AF-A0A2V4W7F9-F1
#
_cell.length_a   1.000
_cell.length_b   1.000
_cell.length_c   1.000
_cell.angle_alpha   90.00
_cell.angle_beta   90.00
_cell.angle_gamma   90.00
#
_symmetry.space_group_name_H-M   'P 1'
#
loop_
_entity.id
_entity.type
_entity.pdbx_description
1 polymer ?
#
loop_
_entity_poly.entity_id
_entity_poly.type
_entity_poly.pdbx_seq_one_letter_code
_entity_poly.pdbx_strand_id
1 'polypeptide(L)'
;MSGFVVLAWRVSYNLGNGYMEQYGATRLIQQLIHRRGDIKVKRFEDEGAYKYSYYAVLHRGERIDVSCPECGGHAYIECSNGEVQWKCSQCYAQAVKEEDYEYTGRGYCAVCERWISVELTDEKQTSHPLVHITCPHCGAVNQAQMHKRSASRGYYREIQNGRDPVFNLELYFMDHVRGKQIWAVNREHLNYLIAYVSADLRVKPGGKLIKTASHSIPAYIKDAKNRETVTRVLSKMQHKF
;
A
#
# COMPACT_ATOMS: atom_id res chain seq x y z
N MET A 1 52.57 16.81 38.64
CA MET A 1 51.77 16.12 39.67
C MET A 1 51.38 14.75 39.12
N SER A 2 52.03 13.71 39.66
CA SER A 2 51.59 12.30 39.83
C SER A 2 50.76 11.67 38.69
N GLY A 3 51.21 10.74 37.85
CA GLY A 3 52.29 9.75 37.94
C GLY A 3 51.85 8.48 38.67
N PHE A 4 51.32 7.49 37.94
CA PHE A 4 51.38 6.06 38.30
C PHE A 4 51.29 5.17 37.05
N VAL A 5 52.47 4.76 36.58
CA VAL A 5 52.73 3.47 35.95
C VAL A 5 52.89 2.46 37.08
N VAL A 6 52.56 1.17 36.88
CA VAL A 6 53.37 0.00 37.29
C VAL A 6 52.60 -1.33 37.18
N LEU A 7 53.10 -2.13 36.24
CA LEU A 7 53.46 -3.55 36.27
C LEU A 7 52.40 -4.65 36.50
N ALA A 8 52.30 -5.45 35.43
CA ALA A 8 52.00 -6.86 35.44
C ALA A 8 52.84 -7.63 36.47
N TRP A 9 52.18 -8.56 37.16
CA TRP A 9 52.84 -9.68 37.81
C TRP A 9 52.33 -10.99 37.19
N ARG A 10 53.28 -11.78 36.70
CA ARG A 10 53.13 -13.18 36.36
C ARG A 10 53.58 -13.96 37.60
N VAL A 11 52.70 -14.78 38.16
CA VAL A 11 53.07 -15.84 39.10
C VAL A 11 52.49 -17.15 38.59
N SER A 12 53.39 -18.07 38.25
CA SER A 12 53.08 -19.48 37.99
C SER A 12 53.60 -20.28 39.17
N TYR A 13 52.77 -21.13 39.80
CA TYR A 13 53.14 -22.37 40.52
C TYR A 13 51.82 -23.13 40.78
N ASN A 14 51.61 -24.28 40.13
CA ASN A 14 51.88 -25.66 40.56
C ASN A 14 50.73 -26.33 41.34
N LEU A 15 50.42 -27.55 40.92
CA LEU A 15 49.38 -28.45 41.43
C LEU A 15 49.54 -28.76 42.93
N GLY A 16 48.44 -28.67 43.68
CA GLY A 16 48.33 -29.14 45.06
C GLY A 16 46.89 -29.05 45.55
N ASN A 17 46.33 -30.19 45.92
CA ASN A 17 44.94 -30.41 46.34
C ASN A 17 44.42 -29.42 47.40
N GLY A 18 43.19 -28.94 47.19
CA GLY A 18 42.39 -28.23 48.19
C GLY A 18 40.93 -28.12 47.73
N TYR A 19 40.09 -29.04 48.21
CA TYR A 19 38.64 -28.97 48.06
C TYR A 19 38.09 -27.73 48.78
N MET A 20 37.19 -26.99 48.12
CA MET A 20 35.98 -26.31 48.64
C MET A 20 35.72 -24.93 47.98
N GLU A 21 34.43 -24.70 47.70
CA GLU A 21 33.78 -23.42 47.40
C GLU A 21 33.92 -22.81 45.99
N GLN A 22 33.44 -23.55 44.98
CA GLN A 22 32.95 -22.97 43.72
C GLN A 22 31.44 -23.20 43.55
N TYR A 23 30.59 -22.64 44.44
CA TYR A 23 29.13 -22.70 44.26
C TYR A 23 28.39 -21.41 44.66
N GLY A 24 29.01 -20.24 44.50
CA GLY A 24 28.39 -18.94 44.84
C GLY A 24 28.01 -18.05 43.64
N ALA A 25 28.83 -17.97 42.60
CA ALA A 25 28.68 -16.95 41.56
C ALA A 25 27.87 -17.40 40.33
N THR A 26 27.77 -18.71 40.06
CA THR A 26 27.04 -19.24 38.91
C THR A 26 25.52 -19.27 39.13
N ARG A 27 25.06 -19.36 40.39
CA ARG A 27 23.61 -19.37 40.70
C ARG A 27 22.94 -18.02 40.49
N LEU A 28 23.63 -16.89 40.67
CA LEU A 28 23.05 -15.57 40.44
C LEU A 28 22.89 -15.22 38.95
N ILE A 29 23.81 -15.68 38.09
CA ILE A 29 23.69 -15.49 36.63
C ILE A 29 22.61 -16.42 36.05
N GLN A 30 22.51 -17.67 36.53
CA GLN A 30 21.43 -18.59 36.10
C GLN A 30 20.05 -18.17 36.62
N GLN A 31 19.94 -17.56 37.81
CA GLN A 31 18.68 -17.00 38.32
C GLN A 31 18.26 -15.68 37.65
N LEU A 32 19.18 -14.98 36.96
CA LEU A 32 18.86 -13.82 36.12
C LEU A 32 18.42 -14.23 34.70
N ILE A 33 18.87 -15.38 34.19
CA ILE A 33 18.46 -15.91 32.88
C ILE A 33 17.11 -16.64 32.96
N HIS A 34 16.78 -17.31 34.08
CA HIS A 34 15.48 -17.95 34.30
C HIS A 34 14.34 -16.99 34.72
N ARG A 35 14.64 -15.69 34.90
CA ARG A 35 13.63 -14.64 35.12
C ARG A 35 13.20 -13.90 33.85
N ARG A 36 13.61 -14.38 32.67
CA ARG A 36 12.98 -14.04 31.40
C ARG A 36 12.00 -15.14 31.07
N GLY A 37 10.78 -15.04 31.63
CA GLY A 37 9.65 -15.82 31.13
C GLY A 37 9.60 -15.71 29.61
N ASP A 38 9.34 -16.83 28.93
CA ASP A 38 9.34 -16.95 27.47
C ASP A 38 8.72 -15.70 26.83
N ILE A 39 9.57 -14.83 26.26
CA ILE A 39 9.10 -13.69 25.48
C ILE A 39 8.42 -14.33 24.28
N LYS A 40 7.08 -14.39 24.31
CA LYS A 40 6.27 -14.94 23.22
C LYS A 40 6.40 -14.01 22.03
N VAL A 41 7.42 -14.26 21.20
CA VAL A 41 7.71 -13.50 19.98
C VAL A 41 6.49 -13.58 19.07
N LYS A 42 5.89 -12.43 18.77
CA LYS A 42 4.78 -12.36 17.81
C LYS A 42 5.35 -12.49 16.40
N ARG A 43 5.22 -13.68 15.83
CA ARG A 43 5.60 -13.97 14.45
C ARG A 43 4.45 -13.62 13.50
N PHE A 44 4.77 -12.96 12.40
CA PHE A 44 3.85 -12.60 11.34
C PHE A 44 4.38 -13.10 10.00
N GLU A 45 3.51 -13.77 9.23
CA GLU A 45 3.79 -14.20 7.86
C GLU A 45 3.16 -13.22 6.89
N ASP A 46 3.97 -12.73 5.96
CA ASP A 46 3.56 -11.70 5.02
C ASP A 46 2.68 -12.27 3.91
N GLU A 47 1.85 -11.42 3.35
CA GLU A 47 0.85 -11.80 2.36
C GLU A 47 1.34 -11.50 0.93
N GLY A 48 0.60 -12.00 -0.06
CA GLY A 48 0.95 -11.87 -1.47
C GLY A 48 1.13 -10.43 -1.94
N ALA A 49 1.98 -10.22 -2.96
CA ALA A 49 2.20 -8.91 -3.55
C ALA A 49 0.88 -8.26 -3.99
N TYR A 50 0.76 -6.94 -3.79
CA TYR A 50 -0.34 -6.12 -4.29
C TYR A 50 -1.75 -6.57 -3.84
N LYS A 51 -1.87 -7.42 -2.80
CA LYS A 51 -3.17 -7.88 -2.29
C LYS A 51 -4.12 -6.71 -1.99
N TYR A 52 -3.58 -5.65 -1.38
CA TYR A 52 -4.34 -4.45 -1.01
C TYR A 52 -4.21 -3.29 -2.01
N SER A 53 -3.81 -3.57 -3.26
CA SER A 53 -3.90 -2.58 -4.34
C SER A 53 -5.35 -2.28 -4.68
N TYR A 54 -5.61 -1.06 -5.16
CA TYR A 54 -6.97 -0.64 -5.50
C TYR A 54 -7.62 -1.60 -6.51
N TYR A 55 -6.86 -1.94 -7.57
CA TYR A 55 -7.31 -2.87 -8.59
C TYR A 55 -7.57 -4.27 -8.02
N ALA A 56 -6.64 -4.84 -7.24
CA ALA A 56 -6.78 -6.23 -6.79
C ALA A 56 -7.93 -6.42 -5.81
N VAL A 57 -8.22 -5.44 -4.95
CA VAL A 57 -9.36 -5.48 -4.03
C VAL A 57 -10.67 -5.53 -4.83
N LEU A 58 -10.88 -4.58 -5.75
CA LEU A 58 -12.11 -4.56 -6.55
C LEU A 58 -12.23 -5.78 -7.49
N HIS A 59 -11.14 -6.25 -8.07
CA HIS A 59 -11.14 -7.43 -8.94
C HIS A 59 -11.51 -8.72 -8.19
N ARG A 60 -11.24 -8.79 -6.87
CA ARG A 60 -11.70 -9.92 -6.03
C ARG A 60 -13.16 -9.78 -5.58
N GLY A 61 -13.85 -8.71 -5.97
CA GLY A 61 -15.20 -8.39 -5.51
C GLY A 61 -15.23 -7.86 -4.07
N GLU A 62 -14.08 -7.49 -3.52
CA GLU A 62 -14.01 -6.83 -2.21
C GLU A 62 -14.32 -5.34 -2.34
N ARG A 63 -14.61 -4.73 -1.19
CA ARG A 63 -14.97 -3.31 -1.09
C ARG A 63 -13.79 -2.46 -0.64
N ILE A 64 -13.80 -1.20 -1.07
CA ILE A 64 -12.88 -0.16 -0.60
C ILE A 64 -13.68 0.84 0.21
N ASP A 65 -13.33 1.01 1.49
CA ASP A 65 -14.07 1.84 2.42
C ASP A 65 -13.62 3.31 2.30
N VAL A 66 -14.58 4.19 2.00
CA VAL A 66 -14.42 5.63 1.74
C VAL A 66 -15.36 6.46 2.60
N SER A 67 -15.06 7.74 2.76
CA SER A 67 -15.93 8.71 3.42
C SER A 67 -16.95 9.28 2.42
N CYS A 68 -18.22 9.26 2.82
CA CYS A 68 -19.31 9.84 2.03
C CYS A 68 -19.12 11.36 1.88
N PRO A 69 -19.18 11.92 0.67
CA PRO A 69 -19.06 13.37 0.47
C PRO A 69 -20.26 14.15 1.01
N GLU A 70 -21.44 13.52 1.09
CA GLU A 70 -22.69 14.17 1.52
C GLU A 70 -22.82 14.25 3.04
N CYS A 71 -22.52 13.15 3.76
CA CYS A 71 -22.73 13.07 5.21
C CYS A 71 -21.45 12.87 6.04
N GLY A 72 -20.30 12.66 5.40
CA GLY A 72 -19.04 12.32 6.08
C GLY A 72 -18.99 10.91 6.70
N GLY A 73 -20.10 10.17 6.62
CA GLY A 73 -20.23 8.81 7.15
C GLY A 73 -19.52 7.75 6.31
N HIS A 74 -19.68 6.50 6.72
CA HIS A 74 -19.13 5.35 6.00
C HIS A 74 -19.80 5.16 4.63
N ALA A 75 -18.97 5.00 3.60
CA ALA A 75 -19.34 4.60 2.26
C ALA A 75 -18.33 3.56 1.75
N TYR A 76 -18.69 2.86 0.68
CA TYR A 76 -17.81 1.87 0.08
C TYR A 76 -17.89 1.90 -1.44
N ILE A 77 -16.77 1.62 -2.09
CA ILE A 77 -16.65 1.40 -3.53
C ILE A 77 -16.70 -0.11 -3.79
N GLU A 78 -17.49 -0.51 -4.78
CA GLU A 78 -17.57 -1.89 -5.26
C GLU A 78 -17.61 -1.92 -6.79
N CYS A 79 -17.17 -3.03 -7.37
CA CYS A 79 -17.35 -3.32 -8.79
C CYS A 79 -18.51 -4.30 -8.93
N SER A 80 -19.60 -3.90 -9.58
CA SER A 80 -20.77 -4.74 -9.83
C SER A 80 -21.08 -4.72 -11.32
N ASN A 81 -21.23 -5.90 -11.93
CA ASN A 81 -21.53 -6.04 -13.36
C ASN A 81 -20.54 -5.32 -14.30
N GLY A 82 -19.28 -5.13 -13.88
CA GLY A 82 -18.25 -4.41 -14.65
C GLY A 82 -18.25 -2.90 -14.43
N GLU A 83 -19.23 -2.36 -13.72
CA GLU A 83 -19.31 -0.95 -13.35
C GLU A 83 -18.79 -0.73 -11.93
N VAL A 84 -17.94 0.28 -11.77
CA VAL A 84 -17.47 0.71 -10.46
C VAL A 84 -18.43 1.75 -9.93
N GLN A 85 -18.93 1.55 -8.71
CA GLN A 85 -19.87 2.44 -8.06
C GLN A 85 -19.50 2.61 -6.59
N TRP A 86 -19.92 3.72 -5.98
CA TRP A 86 -19.84 3.90 -4.53
C TRP A 86 -21.23 4.05 -3.94
N LYS A 87 -21.40 3.57 -2.70
CA LYS A 87 -22.66 3.62 -1.95
C LYS A 87 -22.39 4.01 -0.50
N CYS A 88 -23.16 4.95 0.03
CA CYS A 88 -23.14 5.30 1.45
C CYS A 88 -24.08 4.41 2.25
N SER A 89 -23.61 3.90 3.39
CA SER A 89 -24.44 3.10 4.31
C SER A 89 -25.31 3.93 5.26
N GLN A 90 -25.15 5.26 5.29
CA GLN A 90 -25.89 6.15 6.20
C GLN A 90 -26.95 6.99 5.48
N CYS A 91 -26.57 7.74 4.44
CA CYS A 91 -27.48 8.62 3.70
C CYS A 91 -27.97 8.03 2.37
N TYR A 92 -27.53 6.81 2.02
CA TYR A 92 -27.88 6.12 0.77
C TYR A 92 -27.50 6.86 -0.52
N ALA A 93 -26.68 7.92 -0.42
CA ALA A 93 -26.07 8.53 -1.60
C ALA A 93 -25.21 7.49 -2.33
N GLN A 94 -25.24 7.55 -3.65
CA GLN A 94 -24.50 6.66 -4.52
C GLN A 94 -24.14 7.36 -5.82
N ALA A 95 -23.05 6.95 -6.44
CA ALA A 95 -22.78 7.28 -7.83
C ALA A 95 -22.13 6.09 -8.54
N VAL A 96 -22.43 5.97 -9.82
CA VAL A 96 -21.78 5.04 -10.73
C VAL A 96 -20.70 5.80 -11.47
N LYS A 97 -19.55 5.18 -11.69
CA LYS A 97 -18.47 5.77 -12.48
C LYS A 97 -18.98 6.00 -13.90
N GLU A 98 -18.94 7.26 -14.32
CA GLU A 98 -19.20 7.61 -15.72
C GLU A 98 -18.09 7.04 -16.60
N GLU A 99 -18.47 6.38 -17.70
CA GLU A 99 -17.51 5.84 -18.64
C GLU A 99 -16.92 6.96 -19.49
N ASP A 100 -15.71 7.39 -19.13
CA ASP A 100 -14.94 8.26 -19.99
C ASP A 100 -14.38 7.47 -21.19
N TYR A 101 -14.62 7.99 -22.39
CA TYR A 101 -14.13 7.42 -23.63
C TYR A 101 -13.15 8.37 -24.32
N GLU A 102 -12.00 7.83 -24.69
CA GLU A 102 -11.05 8.46 -25.60
C GLU A 102 -11.39 8.03 -27.03
N TYR A 103 -11.53 9.01 -27.90
CA TYR A 103 -11.81 8.81 -29.32
C TYR A 103 -10.55 9.17 -30.11
N THR A 104 -10.10 8.27 -30.98
CA THR A 104 -8.93 8.51 -31.84
C THR A 104 -9.25 8.21 -33.30
N GLY A 105 -9.01 9.17 -34.19
CA GLY A 105 -9.05 8.97 -35.63
C GLY A 105 -7.69 8.47 -36.11
N ARG A 106 -7.65 7.30 -36.77
CA ARG A 106 -6.41 6.67 -37.24
C ARG A 106 -6.47 6.33 -38.72
N GLY A 107 -5.35 6.50 -39.42
CA GLY A 107 -5.23 6.13 -40.82
C GLY A 107 -3.95 6.63 -41.46
N TYR A 108 -3.86 6.48 -42.78
CA TYR A 108 -2.81 7.08 -43.60
C TYR A 108 -3.33 8.34 -44.28
N CYS A 109 -2.51 9.39 -44.37
CA CYS A 109 -2.87 10.58 -45.13
C CYS A 109 -2.85 10.28 -46.63
N ALA A 110 -3.92 10.63 -47.35
CA ALA A 110 -4.03 10.45 -48.80
C ALA A 110 -3.10 11.37 -49.62
N VAL A 111 -2.51 12.40 -48.99
CA VAL A 111 -1.65 13.39 -49.67
C VAL A 111 -0.17 13.13 -49.40
N CYS A 112 0.23 12.97 -48.13
CA CYS A 112 1.63 12.80 -47.76
C CYS A 112 1.98 11.38 -47.31
N GLU A 113 1.03 10.44 -47.35
CA GLU A 113 1.18 9.01 -47.05
C GLU A 113 1.68 8.67 -45.64
N ARG A 114 1.76 9.66 -44.74
CA ARG A 114 2.16 9.45 -43.36
C ARG A 114 1.01 8.90 -42.51
N TRP A 115 1.35 8.03 -41.57
CA TRP A 115 0.43 7.59 -40.53
C TRP A 115 0.00 8.76 -39.64
N ILE A 116 -1.29 8.87 -39.39
CA ILE A 116 -1.91 9.90 -38.55
C ILE A 116 -2.73 9.24 -37.43
N SER A 117 -2.58 9.78 -36.23
CA SER A 117 -3.36 9.41 -35.04
C SER A 117 -3.70 10.69 -34.29
N VAL A 118 -4.97 11.09 -34.33
CA VAL A 118 -5.44 12.35 -33.76
C VAL A 118 -6.51 12.06 -32.73
N GLU A 119 -6.37 12.63 -31.53
CA GLU A 119 -7.40 12.59 -30.49
C GLU A 119 -8.57 13.49 -30.91
N LEU A 120 -9.79 12.97 -30.76
CA LEU A 120 -11.02 13.66 -31.13
C LEU A 120 -11.69 14.17 -29.86
N THR A 121 -11.83 15.48 -29.73
CA THR A 121 -12.44 16.15 -28.57
C THR A 121 -13.87 16.63 -28.85
N ASP A 122 -14.33 16.54 -30.10
CA ASP A 122 -15.59 17.13 -30.54
C ASP A 122 -16.75 16.12 -30.44
N GLU A 123 -17.64 16.32 -29.47
CA GLU A 123 -18.77 15.42 -29.17
C GLU A 123 -19.64 15.12 -30.40
N LYS A 124 -19.77 16.09 -31.32
CA LYS A 124 -20.60 15.96 -32.53
C LYS A 124 -20.06 14.98 -33.57
N GLN A 125 -18.78 14.61 -33.49
CA GLN A 125 -18.14 13.70 -34.45
C GLN A 125 -18.11 12.24 -33.96
N THR A 126 -18.60 11.97 -32.74
CA THR A 126 -18.41 10.68 -32.05
C THR A 126 -19.45 9.61 -32.38
N SER A 127 -20.49 9.92 -33.18
CA SER A 127 -21.55 8.98 -33.53
C SER A 127 -21.26 8.14 -34.79
N HIS A 128 -20.33 8.58 -35.64
CA HIS A 128 -20.06 7.93 -36.93
C HIS A 128 -18.71 7.18 -36.92
N PRO A 129 -18.62 6.01 -37.59
CA PRO A 129 -17.39 5.20 -37.62
C PRO A 129 -16.26 5.82 -38.46
N LEU A 130 -16.58 6.81 -39.30
CA LEU A 130 -15.63 7.55 -40.14
C LEU A 130 -15.68 9.03 -39.77
N VAL A 131 -14.51 9.63 -39.56
CA VAL A 131 -14.34 11.02 -39.16
C VAL A 131 -13.38 11.75 -40.09
N HIS A 132 -13.56 13.05 -40.24
CA HIS A 132 -12.62 13.90 -40.97
C HIS A 132 -11.55 14.43 -40.01
N ILE A 133 -10.30 14.07 -40.25
CA ILE A 133 -9.16 14.53 -39.46
C ILE A 133 -8.19 15.33 -40.31
N THR A 134 -7.63 16.39 -39.72
CA THR A 134 -6.59 17.20 -40.36
C THR A 134 -5.24 16.56 -40.13
N CYS A 135 -4.49 16.32 -41.21
CA CYS A 135 -3.15 15.76 -41.12
C CYS A 135 -2.20 16.76 -40.43
N PRO A 136 -1.55 16.40 -39.31
CA PRO A 136 -0.64 17.31 -38.60
C PRO A 136 0.66 17.61 -39.37
N HIS A 137 0.93 16.89 -40.46
CA HIS A 137 2.15 17.04 -41.25
C HIS A 137 2.00 17.93 -42.48
N CYS A 138 0.85 17.86 -43.17
CA CYS A 138 0.62 18.60 -44.42
C CYS A 138 -0.67 19.43 -44.44
N GLY A 139 -1.49 19.37 -43.39
CA GLY A 139 -2.75 20.12 -43.29
C GLY A 139 -3.91 19.57 -44.13
N ALA A 140 -3.71 18.50 -44.90
CA ALA A 140 -4.79 17.90 -45.68
C ALA A 140 -5.87 17.29 -44.78
N VAL A 141 -7.14 17.42 -45.17
CA VAL A 141 -8.27 16.76 -44.50
C VAL A 141 -8.41 15.34 -45.05
N ASN A 142 -8.46 14.36 -44.16
CA ASN A 142 -8.54 12.93 -44.50
C ASN A 142 -9.73 12.28 -43.80
N GLN A 143 -10.32 11.27 -44.43
CA GLN A 143 -11.25 10.39 -43.77
C GLN A 143 -10.48 9.29 -43.04
N ALA A 144 -10.76 9.10 -41.76
CA ALA A 144 -10.09 8.13 -40.91
C ALA A 144 -11.10 7.31 -40.12
N GLN A 145 -10.71 6.07 -39.77
CA GLN A 145 -11.52 5.22 -38.92
C GLN A 145 -11.48 5.76 -37.49
N MET A 146 -12.66 5.92 -36.88
CA MET A 146 -12.79 6.29 -35.48
C MET A 146 -12.62 5.04 -34.60
N HIS A 147 -11.69 5.12 -33.67
CA HIS A 147 -11.52 4.13 -32.62
C HIS A 147 -11.99 4.72 -31.29
N LYS A 148 -13.03 4.10 -30.72
CA LYS A 148 -13.52 4.36 -29.36
C LYS A 148 -12.77 3.45 -28.38
N ARG A 149 -12.21 4.01 -27.31
CA ARG A 149 -11.55 3.25 -26.24
C ARG A 149 -11.94 3.83 -24.90
N SER A 150 -12.20 2.99 -23.89
CA SER A 150 -12.34 3.50 -22.52
C SER A 150 -11.05 4.20 -22.10
N ALA A 151 -11.17 5.42 -21.59
CA ALA A 151 -10.04 6.22 -21.08
C ALA A 151 -9.35 5.49 -19.91
N SER A 152 -10.13 4.78 -19.09
CA SER A 152 -9.57 3.84 -18.14
C SER A 152 -9.06 2.59 -18.86
N ARG A 153 -7.73 2.46 -18.97
CA ARG A 153 -7.02 1.35 -19.67
C ARG A 153 -7.19 -0.05 -19.02
N GLY A 154 -8.31 -0.34 -18.37
CA GLY A 154 -8.54 -1.58 -17.63
C GLY A 154 -7.69 -1.74 -16.36
N TYR A 155 -6.81 -0.77 -16.07
CA TYR A 155 -6.01 -0.71 -14.86
C TYR A 155 -6.28 0.63 -14.17
N TYR A 156 -6.90 0.56 -12.99
CA TYR A 156 -7.08 1.73 -12.15
C TYR A 156 -5.72 2.18 -11.63
N ARG A 157 -5.51 3.50 -11.54
CA ARG A 157 -4.35 4.04 -10.83
C ARG A 157 -4.38 3.56 -9.38
N GLU A 158 -3.22 3.47 -8.73
CA GLU A 158 -3.21 3.19 -7.29
C GLU A 158 -3.71 4.40 -6.48
N ILE A 159 -4.16 4.14 -5.26
CA ILE A 159 -4.54 5.17 -4.29
C ILE A 159 -3.37 6.12 -4.04
N GLN A 160 -3.66 7.42 -4.09
CA GLN A 160 -2.70 8.48 -3.80
C GLN A 160 -3.29 9.44 -2.79
N ASN A 161 -2.47 9.92 -1.85
CA ASN A 161 -2.87 10.90 -0.83
C ASN A 161 -4.12 10.50 -0.02
N GLY A 162 -4.33 9.19 0.18
CA GLY A 162 -5.50 8.67 0.89
C GLY A 162 -6.82 8.83 0.14
N ARG A 163 -6.78 9.02 -1.18
CA ARG A 163 -7.95 9.19 -2.04
C ARG A 163 -8.05 8.11 -3.10
N ASP A 164 -9.29 7.73 -3.40
CA ASP A 164 -9.59 6.78 -4.45
C ASP A 164 -9.34 7.41 -5.85
N PRO A 165 -8.83 6.63 -6.82
CA PRO A 165 -8.44 7.10 -8.15
C PRO A 165 -9.63 7.32 -9.12
N VAL A 166 -10.85 6.93 -8.76
CA VAL A 166 -12.03 6.97 -9.63
C VAL A 166 -12.93 8.14 -9.29
N PHE A 167 -13.34 8.25 -8.03
CA PHE A 167 -14.27 9.28 -7.54
C PHE A 167 -13.57 10.37 -6.73
N ASN A 168 -12.27 10.23 -6.46
CA ASN A 168 -11.48 11.15 -5.65
C ASN A 168 -12.01 11.32 -4.21
N LEU A 169 -12.68 10.30 -3.68
CA LEU A 169 -13.19 10.22 -2.31
C LEU A 169 -12.06 9.86 -1.34
N GLU A 170 -12.12 10.42 -0.15
CA GLU A 170 -11.18 10.13 0.92
C GLU A 170 -11.44 8.73 1.51
N LEU A 171 -10.38 7.98 1.83
CA LEU A 171 -10.52 6.68 2.48
C LEU A 171 -11.07 6.82 3.90
N TYR A 172 -12.00 5.94 4.27
CA TYR A 172 -12.66 5.97 5.58
C TYR A 172 -11.68 5.71 6.73
N PHE A 173 -10.80 4.73 6.52
CA PHE A 173 -9.71 4.39 7.43
C PHE A 173 -8.46 5.21 7.11
N MET A 174 -8.54 6.53 7.30
CA MET A 174 -7.41 7.45 7.21
C MET A 174 -7.22 8.26 8.50
N ASP A 175 -5.97 8.54 8.86
CA ASP A 175 -5.54 9.43 9.94
C ASP A 175 -4.07 9.85 9.66
N HIS A 176 -3.45 10.58 10.57
CA HIS A 176 -2.09 11.11 10.41
C HIS A 176 -1.16 10.69 11.54
N VAL A 177 0.09 10.37 11.19
CA VAL A 177 1.19 10.14 12.14
C VAL A 177 2.30 11.15 11.83
N ARG A 178 2.49 12.12 12.73
CA ARG A 178 3.54 13.17 12.58
C ARG A 178 3.47 13.88 11.22
N GLY A 179 2.26 14.28 10.81
CA GLY A 179 2.01 14.97 9.53
C GLY A 179 2.03 14.07 8.29
N LYS A 180 2.23 12.75 8.44
CA LYS A 180 2.17 11.78 7.32
C LYS A 180 0.88 10.98 7.37
N GLN A 181 0.15 10.95 6.26
CA GLN A 181 -1.10 10.19 6.12
C GLN A 181 -0.86 8.70 6.23
N ILE A 182 -1.59 8.02 7.11
CA ILE A 182 -1.68 6.57 7.17
C ILE A 182 -3.12 6.16 6.85
N TRP A 183 -3.27 5.14 6.01
CA TRP A 183 -4.59 4.68 5.59
C TRP A 183 -4.63 3.18 5.33
N ALA A 184 -5.85 2.64 5.38
CA ALA A 184 -6.19 1.28 4.96
C ALA A 184 -7.33 1.35 3.94
N VAL A 185 -7.37 0.39 3.01
CA VAL A 185 -8.38 0.36 1.94
C VAL A 185 -9.68 -0.26 2.41
N ASN A 186 -9.60 -1.16 3.38
CA ASN A 186 -10.75 -1.75 4.04
C ASN A 186 -10.33 -2.32 5.41
N ARG A 187 -11.29 -2.92 6.11
CA ARG A 187 -11.06 -3.54 7.42
C ARG A 187 -10.00 -4.64 7.41
N GLU A 188 -9.96 -5.45 6.37
CA GLU A 188 -8.97 -6.53 6.23
C GLU A 188 -7.55 -5.95 6.12
N HIS A 189 -7.36 -4.94 5.27
CA HIS A 189 -6.09 -4.25 5.15
C HIS A 189 -5.68 -3.58 6.48
N LEU A 190 -6.64 -2.99 7.21
CA LEU A 190 -6.37 -2.39 8.51
C LEU A 190 -5.85 -3.43 9.52
N ASN A 191 -6.48 -4.60 9.57
CA ASN A 191 -6.05 -5.70 10.42
C ASN A 191 -4.66 -6.22 10.03
N TYR A 192 -4.39 -6.33 8.73
CA TYR A 192 -3.07 -6.68 8.22
C TYR A 192 -2.00 -5.68 8.65
N LEU A 193 -2.24 -4.36 8.51
CA LEU A 193 -1.29 -3.33 8.93
C LEU A 193 -1.00 -3.41 10.44
N ILE A 194 -2.03 -3.63 11.26
CA ILE A 194 -1.87 -3.79 12.71
C ILE A 194 -1.03 -5.04 13.03
N ALA A 195 -1.35 -6.18 12.42
CA ALA A 195 -0.61 -7.42 12.62
C ALA A 195 0.85 -7.27 12.17
N TYR A 196 1.09 -6.68 11.01
CA TYR A 196 2.42 -6.43 10.45
C TYR A 196 3.27 -5.51 11.35
N VAL A 197 2.70 -4.37 11.77
CA VAL A 197 3.44 -3.37 12.55
C VAL A 197 3.72 -3.89 13.97
N SER A 198 2.75 -4.57 14.60
CA SER A 198 2.88 -5.10 15.97
C SER A 198 3.72 -6.37 16.09
N ALA A 199 4.08 -7.01 14.97
CA ALA A 199 4.92 -8.20 14.97
C ALA A 199 6.37 -7.94 15.41
N ASP A 200 6.91 -8.87 16.17
CA ASP A 200 8.32 -8.89 16.57
C ASP A 200 9.19 -9.46 15.45
N LEU A 201 8.69 -10.48 14.74
CA LEU A 201 9.36 -11.14 13.64
C LEU A 201 8.44 -11.21 12.40
N ARG A 202 8.92 -10.68 11.26
CA ARG A 202 8.19 -10.65 9.99
C ARG A 202 8.86 -11.61 8.99
N VAL A 203 8.08 -12.52 8.44
CA VAL A 203 8.57 -13.60 7.57
C VAL A 203 7.96 -13.46 6.19
N LYS A 204 8.78 -13.53 5.15
CA LYS A 204 8.29 -13.54 3.76
C LYS A 204 7.99 -14.98 3.33
N PRO A 205 6.84 -15.27 2.72
CA PRO A 205 6.57 -16.58 2.13
C PRO A 205 7.53 -16.83 0.96
N GLY A 206 8.10 -18.04 0.87
CA GLY A 206 8.80 -18.53 -0.34
C GLY A 206 10.24 -18.09 -0.60
N GLY A 207 11.02 -17.70 0.42
CA GLY A 207 12.45 -17.38 0.26
C GLY A 207 12.75 -15.98 -0.30
N LYS A 208 14.04 -15.62 -0.37
CA LYS A 208 14.48 -14.29 -0.80
C LYS A 208 14.22 -14.16 -2.30
N LEU A 209 13.18 -13.41 -2.71
CA LEU A 209 12.99 -12.70 -4.00
C LEU A 209 11.49 -12.40 -4.33
N ILE A 210 10.54 -12.86 -3.50
CA ILE A 210 9.11 -12.61 -3.74
C ILE A 210 8.68 -11.25 -3.17
N LYS A 211 8.00 -10.45 -4.01
CA LYS A 211 7.26 -9.27 -3.54
C LYS A 211 6.08 -9.73 -2.69
N THR A 212 5.81 -8.98 -1.63
CA THR A 212 4.76 -9.24 -0.64
C THR A 212 3.97 -7.96 -0.39
N ALA A 213 2.81 -8.05 0.26
CA ALA A 213 1.97 -6.91 0.59
C ALA A 213 2.75 -5.79 1.33
N SER A 214 3.76 -6.14 2.14
CA SER A 214 4.52 -5.13 2.88
C SER A 214 5.44 -4.24 2.03
N HIS A 215 5.63 -4.56 0.75
CA HIS A 215 6.46 -3.76 -0.15
C HIS A 215 5.80 -2.42 -0.49
N SER A 216 4.47 -2.35 -0.56
CA SER A 216 3.74 -1.09 -0.78
C SER A 216 3.63 -0.24 0.49
N ILE A 217 3.92 -0.80 1.68
CA ILE A 217 3.88 -0.05 2.94
C ILE A 217 5.02 0.98 2.97
N PRO A 218 4.71 2.28 3.18
CA PRO A 218 5.70 3.33 3.35
C PRO A 218 6.75 3.04 4.44
N ALA A 219 7.99 3.47 4.20
CA ALA A 219 9.11 3.21 5.12
C ALA A 219 8.88 3.72 6.55
N TYR A 220 8.21 4.87 6.72
CA TYR A 220 7.97 5.44 8.06
C TYR A 220 6.99 4.63 8.91
N ILE A 221 6.07 3.86 8.29
CA ILE A 221 5.17 2.92 8.98
C ILE A 221 5.97 1.70 9.45
N LYS A 222 6.99 1.29 8.68
CA LYS A 222 7.82 0.11 8.95
C LYS A 222 8.87 0.36 10.03
N ASP A 223 9.24 1.62 10.28
CA ASP A 223 10.25 2.02 11.25
C ASP A 223 9.86 1.60 12.68
N ALA A 224 10.77 0.89 13.34
CA ALA A 224 10.60 0.43 14.71
C ALA A 224 10.33 1.58 15.69
N LYS A 225 10.91 2.76 15.47
CA LYS A 225 10.71 3.95 16.34
C LYS A 225 9.27 4.47 16.31
N ASN A 226 8.54 4.21 15.23
CA ASN A 226 7.16 4.66 15.08
C ASN A 226 6.14 3.57 15.45
N ARG A 227 6.59 2.34 15.76
CA ARG A 227 5.74 1.16 15.96
C ARG A 227 4.58 1.43 16.90
N GLU A 228 4.85 1.88 18.12
CA GLU A 228 3.80 2.12 19.13
C GLU A 228 2.81 3.21 18.70
N THR A 229 3.30 4.29 18.09
CA THR A 229 2.46 5.40 17.64
C THR A 229 1.57 4.97 16.48
N VAL A 230 2.14 4.27 15.50
CA VAL A 230 1.44 3.74 14.33
C VAL A 230 0.39 2.72 14.74
N THR A 231 0.76 1.74 15.59
CA THR A 231 -0.20 0.73 16.07
C THR A 231 -1.35 1.39 16.82
N ARG A 232 -1.08 2.38 17.68
CA ARG A 232 -2.15 3.11 18.39
C ARG A 232 -3.12 3.80 17.43
N VAL A 233 -2.59 4.48 16.41
CA VAL A 233 -3.42 5.17 15.40
C VAL A 233 -4.24 4.18 14.58
N LEU A 234 -3.65 3.08 14.11
CA LEU A 234 -4.37 2.05 13.38
C LEU A 234 -5.44 1.37 14.24
N SER A 235 -5.16 1.06 15.50
CA SER A 235 -6.14 0.48 16.42
C SER A 235 -7.29 1.44 16.70
N LYS A 236 -7.04 2.75 16.80
CA LYS A 236 -8.11 3.76 16.90
C LYS A 236 -9.05 3.70 15.69
N MET A 237 -8.53 3.52 14.49
CA MET A 237 -9.35 3.41 13.27
C MET A 237 -10.27 2.18 13.28
N GLN A 238 -9.92 1.09 13.98
CA GLN A 238 -10.79 -0.08 14.11
C GLN A 238 -12.09 0.22 14.86
N HIS A 239 -12.19 1.32 15.59
CA HIS A 239 -13.41 1.68 16.30
C HIS A 239 -14.36 2.58 15.49
N LYS A 240 -14.01 2.94 14.24
CA LYS A 240 -14.90 3.66 13.34
C LYS A 240 -16.00 2.71 12.81
N PHE A 241 -17.27 3.14 12.93
CA PHE A 241 -18.47 2.51 12.37
C PHE A 241 -19.28 3.56 11.63
#